data_AF-F0H4K1-F1
#
_entry.id   AF-F0H4K1-F1
#
_cell.length_a   1.000
_cell.length_b   1.000
_cell.length_c   1.000
_cell.angle_alpha   90.00
_cell.angle_beta   90.00
_cell.angle_gamma   90.00
#
_symmetry.space_group_name_H-M   'P 1'
#
loop_
_entity.id
_entity.type
_entity.pdbx_description
1 polymer ?
#
loop_
_entity_poly.entity_id
_entity_poly.type
_entity_poly.pdbx_seq_one_letter_code
_entity_poly.pdbx_strand_id
1 'polypeptide(L)' 'MQQIKNELMGTMSKIQELRARRRAYQAQKTKEYKQRIAAYLSDADKRILFSGEGFIRVPEEEAKREKIDVYPYLIQ' A
#
# COMPACT_ATOMS: atom_id res chain seq x y z
N MET A 1 17.29 -19.77 30.79
CA MET A 1 16.27 -18.71 30.94
C MET A 1 16.69 -17.38 30.30
N GLN A 2 17.92 -16.87 30.52
CA GLN A 2 18.33 -15.56 30.00
C GLN A 2 18.55 -15.53 28.47
N GLN A 3 19.13 -16.58 27.87
CA GLN A 3 19.32 -16.68 26.42
C GLN A 3 18.00 -16.64 25.64
N ILE A 4 17.00 -17.41 26.07
CA ILE A 4 15.67 -17.45 25.45
C ILE A 4 15.01 -16.05 25.46
N LYS A 5 15.16 -15.30 26.56
CA LYS A 5 14.66 -13.91 26.65
C LYS A 5 15.34 -12.99 25.63
N ASN A 6 16.66 -13.12 25.45
CA ASN A 6 17.42 -12.31 24.51
C ASN A 6 17.05 -12.62 23.05
N GLU A 7 16.86 -13.90 22.71
CA GLU A 7 16.41 -14.34 21.37
C GLU A 7 15.00 -13.85 21.04
N LEU A 8 14.07 -13.92 22.00
CA LEU A 8 12.72 -13.39 21.86
C LEU A 8 12.71 -11.87 21.63
N MET A 9 13.51 -11.11 22.39
CA MET A 9 13.65 -9.67 22.19
C MET A 9 14.23 -9.32 20.81
N GLY A 10 15.25 -10.04 20.36
CA GLY A 10 15.82 -9.87 19.00
C GLY A 10 14.79 -10.15 17.90
N THR A 11 13.99 -11.20 18.08
CA THR A 11 12.92 -11.57 17.14
C THR A 11 11.82 -10.50 17.09
N MET A 12 11.40 -9.98 18.24
CA MET A 12 10.37 -8.93 18.32
C MET A 12 10.84 -7.62 17.67
N SER A 13 12.11 -7.25 17.86
CA SER A 13 12.72 -6.08 17.19
C SER A 13 12.65 -6.25 15.67
N LYS A 14 13.05 -7.41 15.16
CA LYS A 14 13.01 -7.71 13.72
C LYS A 14 11.59 -7.68 13.15
N ILE A 15 10.60 -8.17 13.90
CA ILE A 15 9.18 -8.07 13.51
C ILE A 15 8.73 -6.62 13.43
N GLN A 16 9.12 -5.77 14.38
CA GLN A 16 8.77 -4.35 14.37
C GLN A 16 9.40 -3.63 13.17
N GLU A 17 10.66 -3.90 12.85
CA GLU A 17 11.32 -3.36 11.66
C GLU A 17 10.60 -3.77 10.38
N LEU A 18 10.25 -5.05 10.22
CA LEU A 18 9.52 -5.54 9.05
C LEU A 18 8.14 -4.87 8.92
N ARG A 19 7.44 -4.69 10.03
CA ARG A 19 6.15 -3.96 10.05
C ARG A 19 6.34 -2.49 9.68
N ALA A 20 7.39 -1.83 10.15
CA ALA A 20 7.71 -0.45 9.79
C ALA A 20 8.00 -0.31 8.29
N ARG A 21 8.86 -1.18 7.75
CA ARG A 21 9.17 -1.21 6.30
C ARG A 21 7.92 -1.47 5.47
N ARG A 22 7.07 -2.41 5.88
CA ARG A 22 5.80 -2.68 5.19
C ARG A 22 4.88 -1.46 5.19
N ARG A 23 4.73 -0.76 6.33
CA ARG A 23 3.91 0.46 6.39
C ARG A 23 4.44 1.56 5.46
N ALA A 24 5.75 1.79 5.46
CA ALA A 24 6.38 2.77 4.58
C ALA A 24 6.17 2.43 3.10
N TYR A 25 6.39 1.16 2.72
CA TYR A 25 6.16 0.67 1.37
C TYR A 25 4.70 0.85 0.94
N GLN A 26 3.74 0.45 1.77
CA GLN A 26 2.31 0.59 1.45
C GLN A 26 1.89 2.06 1.33
N ALA A 27 2.40 2.95 2.19
CA ALA A 27 2.14 4.38 2.10
C ALA A 27 2.68 4.96 0.78
N GLN A 28 3.89 4.57 0.38
CA GLN A 28 4.47 4.96 -0.90
C GLN A 28 3.63 4.46 -2.08
N LYS A 29 3.28 3.17 -2.10
CA LYS A 29 2.47 2.58 -3.18
C LYS A 29 1.08 3.20 -3.28
N THR A 30 0.45 3.48 -2.15
CA THR A 30 -0.84 4.18 -2.12
C THR A 30 -0.73 5.58 -2.73
N LYS A 31 0.35 6.31 -2.42
CA LYS A 31 0.60 7.63 -3.00
C LYS A 31 0.80 7.55 -4.52
N GLU A 32 1.64 6.63 -4.98
CA GLU A 32 1.88 6.39 -6.42
C GLU A 32 0.57 6.06 -7.14
N TYR A 33 -0.24 5.15 -6.58
CA TYR A 33 -1.54 4.77 -7.15
C TYR A 33 -2.51 5.95 -7.23
N LYS A 34 -2.67 6.74 -6.15
CA LYS A 34 -3.53 7.94 -6.17
C LYS A 34 -3.08 8.94 -7.21
N GLN A 35 -1.77 9.15 -7.37
CA GLN A 35 -1.22 10.05 -8.39
C GLN A 35 -1.50 9.56 -9.81
N ARG A 36 -1.35 8.25 -10.07
CA ARG A 36 -1.69 7.65 -11.37
C ARG A 36 -3.16 7.82 -11.71
N ILE A 37 -4.06 7.49 -10.79
CA ILE A 37 -5.51 7.65 -11.02
C ILE A 37 -5.85 9.12 -11.25
N ALA A 38 -5.30 10.04 -10.43
CA ALA A 38 -5.57 11.47 -10.56
C ALA A 38 -5.23 12.03 -11.95
N ALA A 39 -4.29 11.44 -12.69
CA ALA A 39 -3.96 11.85 -14.06
C ALA A 39 -5.11 11.68 -15.05
N TYR A 40 -6.06 10.77 -14.78
CA TYR A 40 -7.21 10.47 -15.64
C TYR A 40 -8.52 11.13 -15.17
N LEU A 41 -8.50 11.78 -14.00
CA LEU A 41 -9.69 12.32 -13.35
C LEU A 41 -9.92 13.81 -13.65
N SER A 42 -11.19 14.20 -13.62
CA SER A 42 -11.58 15.61 -13.56
C SER A 42 -11.16 16.23 -12.22
N ASP A 43 -11.11 17.56 -12.13
CA ASP A 43 -10.76 18.23 -10.87
C ASP A 43 -11.78 17.99 -9.76
N ALA A 44 -13.05 17.72 -10.10
CA ALA A 44 -14.07 17.31 -9.15
C ALA A 44 -13.78 15.92 -8.58
N ASP A 45 -13.48 14.94 -9.44
CA ASP A 45 -13.20 13.57 -9.01
C ASP A 45 -11.88 13.45 -8.26
N LYS A 46 -10.88 14.28 -8.58
CA LYS A 46 -9.64 14.36 -7.80
C LYS A 46 -9.92 14.72 -6.34
N ARG A 47 -10.86 15.65 -6.08
CA ARG A 47 -11.24 16.03 -4.71
C ARG A 47 -11.82 14.83 -3.96
N ILE A 48 -12.67 14.04 -4.61
CA ILE A 48 -13.24 12.80 -4.05
C ILE A 48 -12.13 11.77 -3.76
N LEU A 49 -11.19 11.57 -4.68
CA LEU A 49 -10.05 10.64 -4.51
C LEU A 49 -9.16 11.00 -3.30
N PHE A 50 -8.88 12.29 -3.12
CA PHE A 50 -8.01 12.75 -2.04
C PHE A 50 -8.73 12.91 -0.70
N SER A 51 -10.03 13.24 -0.69
CA SER A 51 -10.85 13.25 0.54
C SER A 51 -11.15 11.84 1.04
N GLY A 52 -11.33 10.87 0.13
CA GLY A 52 -11.80 9.52 0.46
C GLY A 52 -13.31 9.44 0.70
N GLU A 53 -14.05 10.51 0.40
CA GLU A 53 -15.49 10.60 0.61
C GLU A 53 -16.23 10.48 -0.73
N GLY A 54 -16.56 9.25 -1.12
CA GLY A 54 -17.36 8.96 -2.31
C GLY A 54 -16.73 7.89 -3.21
N PHE A 55 -17.24 7.80 -4.42
CA PHE A 55 -16.80 6.84 -5.43
C PHE A 55 -16.38 7.57 -6.70
N ILE A 56 -15.30 7.09 -7.31
CA ILE A 56 -14.81 7.55 -8.60
C ILE A 56 -14.78 6.38 -9.58
N ARG A 57 -14.96 6.65 -10.87
CA ARG A 57 -14.78 5.65 -11.91
C ARG A 57 -13.31 5.59 -12.29
N VAL A 58 -12.69 4.43 -12.08
CA VAL A 58 -11.29 4.19 -12.44
C VAL A 58 -11.23 3.47 -13.80
N PRO A 59 -10.30 3.81 -14.70
CA PRO A 59 -10.08 3.07 -15.94
C PRO A 59 -9.79 1.59 -15.70
N GLU A 60 -10.23 0.70 -16.60
CA GLU A 60 -10.06 -0.74 -16.44
C GLU A 60 -8.58 -1.17 -16.34
N GLU A 61 -7.69 -0.44 -17.00
CA GLU A 61 -6.25 -0.69 -17.01
C GLU A 61 -5.64 -0.50 -15.61
N GLU A 62 -6.05 0.55 -14.89
CA GLU A 62 -5.61 0.77 -13.50
C GLU A 62 -6.30 -0.23 -12.54
N ALA A 63 -7.56 -0.60 -12.79
CA ALA A 63 -8.23 -1.64 -12.01
C ALA A 63 -7.58 -3.03 -12.18
N LYS A 64 -7.06 -3.36 -13.37
CA LYS A 64 -6.29 -4.58 -13.63
C LYS A 64 -4.94 -4.55 -12.91
N ARG A 65 -4.30 -3.39 -12.78
CA ARG A 65 -3.04 -3.21 -12.03
C ARG A 65 -3.22 -3.35 -10.52
N GLU A 66 -4.37 -2.97 -9.99
CA GLU A 66 -4.69 -3.13 -8.57
C GLU A 66 -4.66 -4.61 -8.14
N LYS A 67 -5.09 -5.53 -9.01
CA LYS A 67 -4.98 -6.99 -8.77
C LYS A 67 -3.52 -7.46 -8.67
N ILE A 68 -2.62 -6.81 -9.40
CA ILE A 68 -1.20 -7.16 -9.46
C ILE A 68 -0.45 -6.64 -8.22
N ASP A 69 -0.72 -5.40 -7.80
CA ASP A 69 -0.08 -4.78 -6.64
C ASP A 69 -0.51 -5.43 -5.30
N VAL A 70 -1.74 -5.97 -5.21
CA VAL A 70 -2.25 -6.70 -4.03
C VAL A 70 -1.69 -8.13 -3.96
N TYR A 71 -1.46 -8.76 -5.11
CA TYR A 71 -0.98 -10.13 -5.22
C TYR A 71 0.20 -10.23 -6.21
N PRO A 72 1.39 -9.73 -5.82
CA PRO A 72 2.55 -9.68 -6.70
C PRO A 72 3.01 -11.06 -7.21
N TYR A 73 2.58 -12.15 -6.55
CA TYR A 73 2.85 -13.53 -6.96
C TYR A 73 1.97 -14.02 -8.14
N LEU A 74 0.97 -13.26 -8.58
CA LEU A 74 0.12 -13.60 -9.73
C LEU A 74 0.74 -13.21 -11.08
N ILE A 75 1.90 -12.55 -11.09
CA ILE A 75 2.70 -12.35 -12.29
C ILE A 75 3.64 -13.57 -12.42
N GLN A 76 3.18 -14.63 -13.10
CA GLN A 76 4.00 -15.77 -13.51
C GLN A 76 3.79 -16.04 -15.00
#